data_AF-A0A7W8DPY3-F1
#
_entry.id   AF-A0A7W8DPY3-F1
#
_cell.length_a   1.000
_cell.length_b   1.000
_cell.length_c   1.000
_cell.angle_alpha   90.00
_cell.angle_beta   90.00
_cell.angle_gamma   90.00
#
_symmetry.space_group_name_H-M   'P 1'
#
loop_
_entity.id
_entity.type
_entity.pdbx_description
1 polymer ?
#
loop_
_entity_poly.entity_id
_entity_poly.type
_entity_poly.pdbx_seq_one_letter_code
_entity_poly.pdbx_strand_id
1 'polypeptide(L)'
;MTQLFEILGQFDHESDCQKLLYAPLPQKLTYRESTVYKVDYEGDAAALEGFVRQVLLDPISQTLRDGETGAFEKAKFTLEYGMKGGALDLEKEMILNYYRALENPGFQISKLTLRKRVYVFGEQADSKPFVRDICNPAIHTWEVRQAA
;
A
#
# COMPACT_ATOMS: atom_id res chain seq x y z
N MET A 1 -17.93 5.16 -6.07
CA MET A 1 -17.53 4.77 -4.69
C MET A 1 -16.02 4.65 -4.64
N THR A 2 -15.43 4.72 -3.46
CA THR A 2 -13.99 4.50 -3.25
C THR A 2 -13.83 3.43 -2.20
N GLN A 3 -12.99 2.42 -2.46
CA GLN A 3 -12.69 1.37 -1.50
C GLN A 3 -11.18 1.11 -1.48
N LEU A 4 -10.66 0.89 -0.27
CA LEU A 4 -9.25 0.63 -0.04
C LEU A 4 -9.08 -0.81 0.41
N PHE A 5 -8.13 -1.50 -0.20
CA PHE A 5 -7.77 -2.87 0.09
C PHE A 5 -6.30 -2.91 0.48
N GLU A 6 -6.00 -3.38 1.69
CA GLU A 6 -4.62 -3.59 2.13
C GLU A 6 -4.28 -5.08 2.09
N ILE A 7 -3.15 -5.40 1.46
CA ILE A 7 -2.60 -6.76 1.38
C ILE A 7 -1.31 -6.82 2.17
N LEU A 8 -1.27 -7.74 3.14
CA LEU A 8 -0.16 -7.95 4.08
C LEU A 8 0.35 -9.38 3.99
N GLY A 9 1.67 -9.56 4.00
CA GLY A 9 2.27 -10.88 4.21
C GLY A 9 2.01 -11.40 5.62
N GLN A 10 1.43 -12.59 5.73
CA GLN A 10 1.09 -13.24 7.00
C GLN A 10 2.34 -13.70 7.75
N PHE A 11 3.37 -14.12 7.02
CA PHE A 11 4.61 -14.65 7.59
C PHE A 11 5.74 -13.61 7.69
N ASP A 12 5.48 -12.38 7.26
CA ASP A 12 6.44 -11.31 7.34
C ASP A 12 6.62 -10.84 8.79
N HIS A 13 7.85 -10.52 9.13
CA HIS A 13 8.23 -9.98 10.43
C HIS A 13 8.78 -8.57 10.29
N GLU A 14 8.82 -7.87 11.42
CA GLU A 14 9.50 -6.59 11.51
C GLU A 14 10.95 -6.69 11.05
N SER A 15 11.34 -5.78 10.13
CA SER A 15 12.69 -5.65 9.61
C SER A 15 13.36 -4.39 10.14
N ASP A 16 14.69 -4.37 10.16
CA ASP A 16 15.48 -3.21 10.59
C ASP A 16 15.32 -2.03 9.61
N CYS A 17 14.94 -0.85 10.11
CA CYS A 17 14.78 0.36 9.29
C CYS A 17 16.07 0.80 8.58
N GLN A 18 17.25 0.36 9.01
CA GLN A 18 18.51 0.62 8.31
C GLN A 18 18.52 0.04 6.88
N LYS A 19 17.65 -0.94 6.58
CA LYS A 19 17.48 -1.46 5.22
C LYS A 19 16.77 -0.49 4.26
N LEU A 20 16.06 0.50 4.79
CA LEU A 20 15.28 1.47 4.01
C LEU A 20 16.00 2.81 3.80
N LEU A 21 17.06 3.09 4.57
CA LEU A 21 17.63 4.42 4.71
C LEU A 21 19.09 4.45 4.27
N TYR A 22 19.50 5.56 3.67
CA TYR A 22 20.89 5.76 3.27
C TYR A 22 21.78 6.09 4.47
N ALA A 23 21.25 6.91 5.38
CA ALA A 23 21.95 7.30 6.61
C ALA A 23 21.45 6.45 7.78
N PRO A 24 22.34 5.82 8.56
CA PRO A 24 21.96 5.07 9.75
C PRO A 24 21.22 5.97 10.75
N LEU A 25 20.16 5.43 11.35
CA LEU A 25 19.49 6.07 12.47
C LEU A 25 20.21 5.75 13.78
N PRO A 26 20.31 6.69 14.72
CA PRO A 26 20.85 6.40 16.05
C PRO A 26 19.91 5.51 16.87
N GLN A 27 18.60 5.52 16.56
CA GLN A 27 17.60 4.67 17.20
C GLN A 27 17.52 3.30 16.52
N LYS A 28 17.20 2.27 17.32
CA LYS A 28 16.80 0.95 16.81
C LYS A 28 15.33 0.98 16.45
N LEU A 29 15.04 1.26 15.18
CA LEU A 29 13.68 1.23 14.64
C LEU A 29 13.48 -0.01 13.78
N THR A 30 12.25 -0.50 13.76
CA THR A 30 11.84 -1.59 12.88
C THR A 30 10.66 -1.17 12.02
N TYR A 31 10.41 -1.90 10.93
CA TYR A 31 9.31 -1.60 10.04
C TYR A 31 8.61 -2.86 9.51
N ARG A 32 7.39 -2.67 9.02
CA ARG A 32 6.65 -3.61 8.19
C ARG A 32 6.09 -2.90 6.96
N GLU A 33 6.03 -3.61 5.84
CA GLU A 33 5.46 -3.08 4.59
C GLU A 33 4.21 -3.85 4.17
N SER A 34 3.32 -3.14 3.48
CA SER A 34 2.15 -3.68 2.80
C SER A 34 1.88 -2.91 1.51
N THR A 35 0.95 -3.43 0.70
CA THR A 35 0.43 -2.72 -0.47
C THR A 35 -1.03 -2.34 -0.21
N VAL A 36 -1.39 -1.11 -0.53
CA VAL A 36 -2.76 -0.58 -0.47
C VAL A 36 -3.23 -0.26 -1.88
N TYR A 37 -4.31 -0.90 -2.30
CA TYR A 37 -5.02 -0.65 -3.55
C TYR A 37 -6.22 0.24 -3.26
N LYS A 38 -6.21 1.46 -3.79
CA LYS A 38 -7.36 2.36 -3.76
C LYS A 38 -8.07 2.28 -5.11
N VAL A 39 -9.33 1.86 -5.07
CA VAL A 39 -10.17 1.66 -6.25
C VAL A 39 -11.33 2.63 -6.20
N ASP A 40 -11.43 3.51 -7.20
CA ASP A 40 -12.64 4.26 -7.48
C ASP A 40 -13.46 3.46 -8.51
N TYR A 41 -14.71 3.15 -8.18
CA TYR A 41 -15.55 2.24 -8.97
C TYR A 41 -17.05 2.53 -8.88
N GLU A 42 -17.80 1.94 -9.81
CA GLU A 42 -19.26 1.87 -9.84
C GLU A 42 -19.73 0.40 -9.92
N GLY A 43 -20.96 0.11 -9.53
CA GLY A 43 -21.53 -1.25 -9.57
C GLY A 43 -21.37 -2.01 -8.25
N ASP A 44 -21.19 -3.32 -8.34
CA ASP A 44 -21.22 -4.24 -7.19
C ASP A 44 -19.90 -4.29 -6.41
N ALA A 45 -19.94 -3.93 -5.13
CA ALA A 45 -18.82 -3.98 -4.20
C ALA A 45 -18.32 -5.40 -3.93
N ALA A 46 -19.22 -6.39 -3.87
CA ALA A 46 -18.85 -7.78 -3.60
C ALA A 46 -18.11 -8.38 -4.81
N ALA A 47 -18.53 -8.04 -6.03
CA ALA A 47 -17.85 -8.41 -7.26
C ALA A 47 -16.43 -7.80 -7.33
N LEU A 48 -16.27 -6.52 -6.93
CA LEU A 48 -14.96 -5.89 -6.82
C LEU A 48 -14.07 -6.61 -5.80
N GLU A 49 -14.58 -6.92 -4.60
CA GLU A 49 -13.80 -7.64 -3.59
C GLU A 49 -13.40 -9.04 -4.09
N GLY A 50 -14.30 -9.74 -4.79
CA GLY A 50 -14.00 -11.02 -5.45
C GLY A 50 -12.85 -10.89 -6.45
N PHE A 51 -12.86 -9.85 -7.29
CA PHE A 51 -11.76 -9.56 -8.21
C PHE A 51 -10.43 -9.32 -7.47
N VAL A 52 -10.43 -8.51 -6.41
CA VAL A 52 -9.23 -8.23 -5.61
C VAL A 52 -8.67 -9.51 -5.00
N ARG A 53 -9.52 -10.35 -4.40
CA ARG A 53 -9.11 -11.63 -3.80
C ARG A 53 -8.55 -12.61 -4.82
N GLN A 54 -9.06 -12.59 -6.05
CA GLN A 54 -8.60 -13.49 -7.10
C GLN A 54 -7.29 -13.01 -7.75
N VAL A 55 -7.15 -11.71 -7.97
CA VAL A 55 -6.09 -11.15 -8.83
C VAL A 55 -4.89 -10.64 -8.03
N LEU A 56 -5.13 -10.09 -6.84
CA LEU A 56 -4.11 -9.36 -6.08
C LEU A 56 -3.61 -10.11 -4.84
N LEU A 57 -4.41 -11.05 -4.32
CA LEU A 57 -4.12 -11.76 -3.08
C LEU A 57 -3.55 -13.14 -3.38
N ASP A 58 -2.39 -13.46 -2.80
CA ASP A 58 -1.97 -14.84 -2.60
C ASP A 58 -2.66 -15.41 -1.35
N PRO A 59 -3.62 -16.34 -1.47
CA PRO A 59 -4.38 -16.84 -0.33
C PRO A 59 -3.56 -17.67 0.64
N ILE A 60 -2.34 -18.09 0.28
CA ILE A 60 -1.47 -18.91 1.14
C ILE A 60 -0.63 -18.04 2.06
N SER A 61 -0.02 -16.97 1.51
CA SER A 61 0.98 -16.19 2.22
C SER A 61 0.52 -14.79 2.63
N GLN A 62 -0.66 -14.36 2.19
CA GLN A 62 -1.15 -13.01 2.39
C GLN A 62 -2.54 -12.94 3.00
N THR A 63 -2.84 -11.80 3.60
CA THR A 63 -4.16 -11.48 4.16
C THR A 63 -4.67 -10.18 3.54
N LEU A 64 -5.98 -10.14 3.26
CA LEU A 64 -6.70 -8.97 2.79
C LEU A 64 -7.40 -8.28 3.97
N ARG A 65 -7.26 -6.96 4.07
CA ARG A 65 -7.92 -6.11 5.07
C ARG A 65 -8.54 -4.88 4.41
N ASP A 66 -9.39 -4.18 5.18
CA ASP A 66 -9.70 -2.79 4.84
C ASP A 66 -8.39 -1.98 4.83
N GLY A 67 -8.21 -1.16 3.81
CA GLY A 67 -7.03 -0.31 3.71
C GLY A 67 -7.24 1.08 4.30
N GLU A 68 -8.40 1.37 4.90
CA GLU A 68 -8.66 2.65 5.56
C GLU A 68 -7.98 2.71 6.92
N THR A 69 -8.11 1.64 7.69
CA THR A 69 -7.50 1.52 9.03
C THR A 69 -6.08 0.98 8.90
N GLY A 70 -5.17 1.46 9.76
CA GLY A 70 -3.83 0.88 9.85
C GLY A 70 -3.87 -0.52 10.45
N ALA A 71 -3.11 -1.46 9.88
CA ALA A 71 -3.04 -2.84 10.34
C ALA A 71 -2.29 -3.02 11.68
N PHE A 72 -1.44 -2.05 12.05
CA PHE A 72 -0.60 -2.13 13.25
C PHE A 72 -0.73 -0.87 14.10
N GLU A 73 -1.56 -0.92 15.14
CA GLU A 73 -1.80 0.21 16.07
C GLU A 73 -0.53 0.69 16.77
N LYS A 74 0.42 -0.21 17.02
CA LYS A 74 1.71 0.11 17.64
C LYS A 74 2.68 0.87 16.73
N ALA A 75 2.35 1.06 15.44
CA ALA A 75 3.19 1.83 14.53
C ALA A 75 3.23 3.27 15.00
N LYS A 76 4.43 3.84 15.12
CA LYS A 76 4.58 5.24 15.53
C LYS A 76 4.03 6.19 14.46
N PHE A 77 4.28 5.85 13.20
CA PHE A 77 3.68 6.48 12.04
C PHE A 77 3.62 5.48 10.88
N THR A 78 2.83 5.83 9.87
CA THR A 78 2.87 5.18 8.55
C THR A 78 3.34 6.16 7.49
N LEU A 79 4.18 5.68 6.58
CA LEU A 79 4.52 6.36 5.33
C LEU A 79 3.83 5.63 4.19
N GLU A 80 2.86 6.29 3.56
CA GLU A 80 2.23 5.79 2.35
C GLU A 80 2.78 6.51 1.14
N TYR A 81 3.29 5.79 0.16
CA TYR A 81 3.81 6.38 -1.08
C TYR A 81 3.43 5.56 -2.30
N GLY A 82 3.36 6.21 -3.45
CA GLY A 82 3.04 5.55 -4.71
C GLY A 82 3.20 6.49 -5.89
N MET A 83 3.06 5.95 -7.10
CA MET A 83 3.31 6.68 -8.34
C MET A 83 2.35 7.87 -8.49
N LYS A 84 2.87 9.00 -8.97
CA LYS A 84 2.07 10.14 -9.44
C LYS A 84 1.19 9.68 -10.60
N GLY A 85 0.03 10.32 -10.77
CA GLY A 85 -0.94 9.92 -11.81
C GLY A 85 -0.39 9.93 -13.24
N GLY A 86 0.59 10.78 -13.55
CA GLY A 86 1.26 10.82 -14.86
C GLY A 86 2.49 9.92 -15.01
N ALA A 87 2.89 9.22 -13.94
CA ALA A 87 4.02 8.28 -13.99
C ALA A 87 3.53 6.86 -14.31
N LEU A 88 4.33 6.11 -15.07
CA LEU A 88 4.02 4.73 -15.42
C LEU A 88 4.14 3.82 -14.20
N ASP A 89 3.09 3.06 -13.93
CA ASP A 89 3.05 2.03 -12.91
C ASP A 89 2.67 0.71 -13.60
N LEU A 90 3.67 -0.15 -13.85
CA LEU A 90 3.49 -1.37 -14.63
C LEU A 90 2.54 -2.36 -13.95
N GLU A 91 2.55 -2.44 -12.62
CA GLU A 91 1.64 -3.32 -11.88
C GLU A 91 0.20 -2.86 -12.07
N LYS A 92 -0.06 -1.56 -11.89
CA LYS A 92 -1.37 -0.95 -12.14
C LYS A 92 -1.84 -1.19 -13.58
N GLU A 93 -0.98 -0.99 -14.57
CA GLU A 93 -1.36 -1.21 -15.98
C GLU A 93 -1.69 -2.68 -16.27
N MET A 94 -0.94 -3.63 -15.71
CA MET A 94 -1.21 -5.05 -15.90
C MET A 94 -2.54 -5.48 -15.26
N ILE A 95 -2.84 -5.00 -14.05
CA ILE A 95 -4.13 -5.25 -13.38
C ILE A 95 -5.28 -4.70 -14.21
N LEU A 96 -5.16 -3.46 -14.70
CA LEU A 96 -6.20 -2.83 -15.52
C LEU A 96 -6.37 -3.51 -16.87
N ASN A 97 -5.29 -3.99 -17.49
CA ASN A 97 -5.37 -4.74 -18.75
C ASN A 97 -6.09 -6.07 -18.56
N TYR A 98 -5.79 -6.81 -17.48
CA TYR A 98 -6.52 -8.03 -17.13
C TYR A 98 -8.00 -7.73 -16.89
N TYR A 99 -8.30 -6.71 -16.09
CA TYR A 99 -9.68 -6.28 -15.78
C TYR A 99 -10.49 -5.94 -17.05
N ARG A 100 -9.91 -5.18 -18.00
CA ARG A 100 -10.58 -4.80 -19.25
C ARG A 100 -10.89 -5.98 -20.17
N ALA A 101 -10.23 -7.12 -19.98
CA ALA A 101 -10.48 -8.34 -20.75
C ALA A 101 -11.60 -9.22 -20.14
N LEU A 102 -12.10 -8.89 -18.94
CA LEU A 102 -13.19 -9.63 -18.31
C LEU A 102 -14.53 -9.34 -18.99
N GLU A 103 -15.32 -10.39 -19.19
CA GLU A 103 -16.70 -10.26 -19.66
C GLU A 103 -17.63 -10.00 -18.46
N ASN A 104 -18.40 -8.92 -18.51
CA ASN A 104 -19.43 -8.57 -17.52
C ASN A 104 -18.98 -8.69 -16.05
N PRO A 105 -17.92 -7.97 -15.61
CA PRO A 105 -17.37 -8.10 -14.26
C PRO A 105 -18.32 -7.67 -13.11
N GLY A 106 -19.47 -7.05 -13.41
CA GLY A 106 -20.43 -6.58 -12.39
C GLY A 106 -20.06 -5.24 -11.73
N PHE A 107 -18.90 -4.68 -12.05
CA PHE A 107 -18.45 -3.36 -11.58
C PHE A 107 -17.58 -2.68 -12.64
N GLN A 108 -17.47 -1.34 -12.55
CA GLN A 108 -16.64 -0.51 -13.41
C GLN A 108 -15.53 0.18 -12.62
N ILE A 109 -14.26 -0.08 -12.92
CA ILE A 109 -13.12 0.68 -12.34
C ILE A 109 -12.93 1.98 -13.12
N SER A 110 -13.07 3.13 -12.45
CA SER A 110 -12.76 4.45 -13.01
C SER A 110 -11.34 4.91 -12.67
N LYS A 111 -10.80 4.47 -11.53
CA LYS A 111 -9.40 4.73 -11.15
C LYS A 111 -8.85 3.64 -10.24
N LEU A 112 -7.61 3.23 -10.50
CA LEU A 112 -6.83 2.37 -9.62
C LEU A 112 -5.56 3.12 -9.21
N THR A 113 -5.30 3.20 -7.91
CA THR A 113 -4.07 3.77 -7.35
C THR A 113 -3.42 2.74 -6.43
N LEU A 114 -2.13 2.48 -6.65
CA LEU A 114 -1.32 1.58 -5.83
C LEU A 114 -0.44 2.40 -4.90
N ARG A 115 -0.38 1.99 -3.63
CA ARG A 115 0.47 2.60 -2.61
C ARG A 115 1.22 1.50 -1.88
N LYS A 116 2.49 1.73 -1.57
CA LYS A 116 3.18 1.01 -0.50
C LYS A 116 2.89 1.74 0.81
N ARG A 117 2.61 1.00 1.87
CA ARG A 117 2.44 1.52 3.23
C ARG A 117 3.53 0.91 4.10
N VAL A 118 4.39 1.78 4.64
CA VAL A 118 5.46 1.42 5.57
C VAL A 118 5.00 1.78 6.98
N TYR A 119 4.84 0.79 7.83
CA TYR A 119 4.60 0.95 9.26
C TYR A 119 5.95 1.02 9.96
N VAL A 120 6.24 2.11 10.65
CA VAL A 120 7.50 2.28 11.39
C VAL A 120 7.22 2.16 12.88
N PHE A 121 8.00 1.31 13.55
CA PHE A 121 7.89 1.00 14.97
C PHE A 121 9.12 1.50 15.74
N GLY A 122 8.88 1.85 17.00
CA GLY A 122 9.90 2.35 17.91
C GLY A 122 9.64 3.78 18.36
N GLU A 123 10.07 4.08 19.58
CA GLU A 123 9.93 5.41 20.15
C GLU A 123 10.80 6.44 19.41
N GLN A 124 10.38 7.70 19.43
CA GLN A 124 11.12 8.82 18.84
C GLN A 124 11.39 8.71 17.32
N ALA A 125 10.71 7.82 16.62
CA ALA A 125 10.81 7.72 15.17
C ALA A 125 10.39 9.03 14.50
N ASP A 126 11.31 9.64 13.72
CA ASP A 126 11.05 10.80 12.87
C ASP A 126 10.80 10.32 11.44
N SER A 127 9.75 10.82 10.79
CA SER A 127 9.38 10.44 9.43
C SER A 127 10.25 11.11 8.36
N LYS A 128 10.94 12.22 8.67
CA LYS A 128 11.70 12.99 7.67
C LYS A 128 12.78 12.18 6.94
N PRO A 129 13.62 11.36 7.62
CA PRO A 129 14.61 10.53 6.93
C PRO A 129 13.96 9.52 5.97
N PHE A 130 12.83 8.92 6.37
CA PHE A 130 12.10 7.95 5.56
C PHE A 130 11.52 8.59 4.30
N VAL A 131 10.89 9.76 4.41
CA VAL A 131 10.41 10.50 3.24
C VAL A 131 11.56 10.83 2.30
N ARG A 132 12.68 11.34 2.83
CA ARG A 132 13.85 11.74 2.02
C ARG A 132 14.45 10.55 1.25
N ASP A 133 14.60 9.40 1.90
CA ASP A 133 15.35 8.26 1.34
C ASP A 133 14.46 7.30 0.53
N ILE A 134 13.17 7.19 0.84
CA ILE A 134 12.24 6.28 0.16
C ILE A 134 11.48 6.96 -0.99
N CYS A 135 11.09 8.23 -0.81
CA CYS A 135 10.23 8.89 -1.78
C CYS A 135 11.04 9.66 -2.82
N ASN A 136 10.97 9.23 -4.08
CA ASN A 136 11.47 10.02 -5.19
C ASN A 136 10.48 11.16 -5.51
N PRO A 137 10.85 12.44 -5.29
CA PRO A 137 9.94 13.57 -5.48
C PRO A 137 9.51 13.80 -6.93
N ALA A 138 10.23 13.27 -7.92
CA ALA A 138 9.86 13.39 -9.32
C ALA A 138 8.65 12.51 -9.65
N ILE A 139 8.61 11.29 -9.13
CA ILE A 139 7.67 10.25 -9.57
C ILE A 139 6.69 9.78 -8.49
N HIS A 140 6.97 9.98 -7.20
CA HIS A 140 6.09 9.57 -6.12
C HIS A 140 5.26 10.74 -5.58
N THR A 141 4.06 10.42 -5.10
CA THR A 141 3.38 11.20 -4.05
C THR A 141 3.43 10.40 -2.77
N TRP A 142 3.34 11.07 -1.62
CA TRP A 142 3.34 10.39 -0.33
C TRP A 142 2.48 11.12 0.71
N GLU A 143 2.15 10.41 1.77
CA GLU A 143 1.45 10.89 2.95
C GLU A 143 2.09 10.25 4.18
N VAL A 144 2.26 11.04 5.24
CA VAL A 144 2.66 10.52 6.55
C VAL A 144 1.46 10.62 7.48
N ARG A 145 1.05 9.51 8.08
CA ARG A 145 0.00 9.48 9.12
C ARG A 145 0.63 9.10 10.45
N GLN A 146 0.37 9.88 11.49
CA GLN A 146 0.79 9.50 12.84
C GLN A 146 -0.26 8.58 13.47
N ALA A 147 0.17 7.73 14.40
CA ALA A 147 -0.78 7.11 15.32
C ALA A 147 -1.54 8.21 16.07
N ALA A 148 -2.86 8.06 16.16
CA ALA A 148 -3.74 8.94 16.92
C ALA A 148 -3.40 8.89 18.42
#